data_AF-A0A952N555-F1
#
_entry.id   AF-A0A952N555-F1
#
_cell.length_a   1.000
_cell.length_b   1.000
_cell.length_c   1.000
_cell.angle_alpha   90.00
_cell.angle_beta   90.00
_cell.angle_gamma   90.00
#
_symmetry.space_group_name_H-M   'P 1'
#
loop_
_entity.id
_entity.type
_entity.pdbx_description
1 polymer ?
#
loop_
_entity_poly.entity_id
_entity_poly.type
_entity_poly.pdbx_seq_one_letter_code
_entity_poly.pdbx_strand_id
1 'polypeptide(L)'
;MANLLISKQQAKYWFIAPLITILAMALLDWQAAVLPWRPLFSNLGLTLMLFLFIRKYDKIKNNLLTNLEKLNLEIKESNDQISAQNEKISAQNEEISAQVDLLNEQLRVTQEQKNSISELNLLLKEKIQEITSRSSLLQKYWNALLNISKRKEIHFNDFEEGLKLICSEAAKAIEAHRVSIWEYSAEDNHIISLMCFHAEDNTFSKNEKLSARDFPIYINELEKLKPIIASEARTNPVTMSFNKNYIEPHGIFAMLDTPFFIRGALGGIVCCEQKYAKRIWLDEDILFAQALADIVTLVYHANERRSYERKIRENKRDVEKLNSSLEEEVLLRTEDLNHRNKQLSEYAFINAHTLRGPLCRILGLVELIDHFDHDQASFPELLNHLKRSALELDDVTRTINRVVSENRVQ
;
A
#
# COMPACT_ATOMS: atom_id res chain seq x y z
N MET A 1 51.75 3.85 104.47
CA MET A 1 53.02 4.44 104.00
C MET A 1 53.06 4.77 102.51
N ALA A 2 52.41 4.07 101.56
CA ALA A 2 52.65 4.34 100.13
C ALA A 2 51.61 5.20 99.37
N ASN A 3 50.38 5.44 99.87
CA ASN A 3 49.44 6.33 99.18
C ASN A 3 48.55 7.11 100.16
N LEU A 4 49.00 8.30 100.55
CA LEU A 4 48.24 9.27 101.34
C LEU A 4 48.04 8.95 102.83
N LEU A 5 48.95 9.45 103.65
CA LEU A 5 48.57 10.44 104.66
C LEU A 5 48.57 11.81 103.95
N ILE A 6 47.66 11.95 102.97
CA ILE A 6 46.47 12.80 102.95
C ILE A 6 46.90 14.26 102.78
N SER A 7 47.00 14.68 101.51
CA SER A 7 47.50 15.99 101.08
C SER A 7 48.98 16.23 101.38
N LYS A 8 49.74 16.61 100.33
CA LYS A 8 51.14 17.08 100.41
C LYS A 8 51.30 18.19 101.47
N GLN A 9 50.21 18.88 101.81
CA GLN A 9 50.14 19.95 102.80
C GLN A 9 50.03 19.42 104.23
N GLN A 10 49.22 18.40 104.52
CA GLN A 10 49.16 17.84 105.89
C GLN A 10 50.39 16.99 106.20
N ALA A 11 50.95 16.29 105.20
CA ALA A 11 52.24 15.60 105.34
C ALA A 11 53.39 16.56 105.72
N LYS A 12 53.38 17.80 105.19
CA LYS A 12 54.35 18.84 105.57
C LYS A 12 54.24 19.20 107.05
N TYR A 13 53.04 19.46 107.58
CA TYR A 13 52.89 19.81 109.01
C TYR A 13 53.35 18.68 109.95
N TRP A 14 53.10 17.43 109.57
CA TRP A 14 53.49 16.26 110.36
C TRP A 14 54.98 15.91 110.28
N PHE A 15 55.70 16.34 109.23
CA PHE A 15 57.17 16.23 109.15
C PHE A 15 57.90 17.44 109.75
N ILE A 16 57.34 18.64 109.59
CA ILE A 16 57.93 19.89 110.09
C ILE A 16 57.87 19.93 111.63
N ALA A 17 56.80 19.44 112.25
CA ALA A 17 56.69 19.47 113.72
C ALA A 17 57.79 18.64 114.41
N PRO A 18 58.05 17.36 114.08
CA PRO A 18 59.19 16.62 114.62
C PRO A 18 60.54 17.24 114.25
N LEU A 19 60.70 17.74 113.01
CA LEU A 19 61.95 18.33 112.53
C LEU A 19 62.32 19.63 113.27
N ILE A 20 61.35 20.51 113.53
CA ILE A 20 61.53 21.71 114.35
C ILE A 20 61.81 21.32 115.81
N THR A 21 61.18 20.26 116.32
CA THR A 21 61.43 19.80 117.69
C THR A 21 62.84 19.22 117.84
N ILE A 22 63.34 18.50 116.82
CA ILE A 22 64.73 18.00 116.75
C ILE A 22 65.72 19.16 116.57
N LEU A 23 65.42 20.16 115.72
CA LEU A 23 66.26 21.35 115.55
C LEU A 23 66.30 22.23 116.80
N ALA A 24 65.18 22.35 117.54
CA ALA A 24 65.10 23.07 118.80
C ALA A 24 65.85 22.33 119.92
N MET A 25 65.82 21.00 119.94
CA MET A 25 66.66 20.17 120.82
C MET A 25 68.16 20.24 120.45
N ALA A 26 68.51 20.45 119.17
CA ALA A 26 69.90 20.59 118.73
C ALA A 26 70.49 22.00 118.97
N LEU A 27 69.66 23.05 119.06
CA LEU A 27 70.09 24.44 119.25
C LEU A 27 70.14 24.89 120.71
N LEU A 28 69.51 24.16 121.63
CA LEU A 28 69.48 24.49 123.06
C LEU A 28 69.74 23.25 123.92
N ASP A 29 70.92 22.64 123.72
CA ASP A 29 71.66 22.02 124.81
C ASP A 29 72.66 23.08 125.32
N TRP A 30 72.25 23.69 126.42
CA TRP A 30 72.87 24.76 127.15
C TRP A 30 73.85 24.13 128.16
N GLN A 31 75.06 24.72 128.34
CA GLN A 31 75.47 25.24 129.67
C GLN A 31 75.04 24.33 130.83
N ALA A 32 74.16 24.72 131.77
CA ALA A 32 72.98 23.91 132.16
C ALA A 32 71.81 24.80 132.67
N ALA A 33 70.52 24.48 132.40
CA ALA A 33 69.35 24.74 133.26
C ALA A 33 67.99 24.24 132.67
N VAL A 34 67.12 23.74 133.55
CA VAL A 34 65.88 22.93 133.33
C VAL A 34 64.61 23.78 133.09
N LEU A 35 63.70 23.36 132.19
CA LEU A 35 62.29 23.83 132.08
C LEU A 35 61.26 22.69 131.84
N PRO A 36 59.96 22.83 132.21
CA PRO A 36 59.11 21.72 132.72
C PRO A 36 57.90 21.25 131.86
N TRP A 37 57.96 21.21 130.52
CA TRP A 37 56.79 20.83 129.66
C TRP A 37 56.68 19.34 129.24
N ARG A 38 57.51 18.46 129.79
CA ARG A 38 57.57 17.02 129.43
C ARG A 38 56.25 16.19 129.55
N PRO A 39 55.28 16.46 130.44
CA PRO A 39 54.15 15.54 130.66
C PRO A 39 53.04 15.54 129.60
N LEU A 40 52.94 16.60 128.78
CA LEU A 40 51.92 16.70 127.72
C LEU A 40 52.14 15.67 126.59
N PHE A 41 53.33 15.07 126.53
CA PHE A 41 53.68 13.97 125.63
C PHE A 41 53.66 12.59 126.33
N SER A 42 52.78 12.40 127.32
CA SER A 42 52.57 11.09 127.97
C SER A 42 51.65 10.16 127.15
N ASN A 43 51.83 8.85 127.33
CA ASN A 43 51.22 7.76 126.54
C ASN A 43 49.69 7.89 126.31
N LEU A 44 48.94 8.51 127.23
CA LEU A 44 47.48 8.67 127.15
C LEU A 44 47.01 9.61 126.02
N GLY A 45 47.70 10.72 125.78
CA GLY A 45 47.35 11.68 124.72
C GLY A 45 47.60 11.11 123.32
N LEU A 46 48.69 10.35 123.19
CA LEU A 46 49.05 9.63 121.96
C LEU A 46 48.03 8.53 121.64
N THR A 47 47.55 7.78 122.64
CA THR A 47 46.50 6.76 122.46
C THR A 47 45.15 7.35 122.05
N LEU A 48 44.75 8.50 122.60
CA LEU A 48 43.50 9.16 122.23
C LEU A 48 43.54 9.69 120.78
N MET A 49 44.68 10.24 120.37
CA MET A 49 44.88 10.76 119.03
C MET A 49 44.94 9.62 117.99
N LEU A 50 45.62 8.51 118.32
CA LEU A 50 45.56 7.26 117.55
C LEU A 50 44.14 6.71 117.44
N PHE A 51 43.36 6.72 118.52
CA PHE A 51 41.98 6.25 118.50
C PHE A 51 41.07 7.11 117.60
N LEU A 52 41.16 8.44 117.69
CA LEU A 52 40.42 9.34 116.82
C LEU A 52 40.86 9.23 115.35
N PHE A 53 42.15 9.01 115.11
CA PHE A 53 42.69 8.73 113.78
C PHE A 53 42.13 7.43 113.22
N ILE A 54 42.15 6.34 113.98
CA ILE A 54 41.60 5.04 113.58
C ILE A 54 40.10 5.17 113.28
N ARG A 55 39.34 5.83 114.15
CA ARG A 55 37.89 6.02 113.95
C ARG A 55 37.57 6.88 112.71
N LYS A 56 38.35 7.93 112.45
CA LYS A 56 38.18 8.78 111.25
C LYS A 56 38.61 8.05 109.98
N TYR A 57 39.69 7.27 110.07
CA TYR A 57 40.18 6.41 108.99
C TYR A 57 39.14 5.34 108.63
N ASP A 58 38.58 4.64 109.61
CA ASP A 58 37.52 3.64 109.39
C ASP A 58 36.27 4.27 108.79
N LYS A 59 35.87 5.47 109.24
CA LYS A 59 34.73 6.18 108.66
C LYS A 59 34.97 6.55 107.19
N ILE A 60 36.16 7.04 106.84
CA ILE A 60 36.54 7.39 105.46
C ILE A 60 36.65 6.13 104.60
N LYS A 61 37.31 5.09 105.11
CA LYS A 61 37.45 3.79 104.46
C LYS A 61 36.09 3.21 104.15
N ASN A 62 35.17 3.17 105.11
CA ASN A 62 33.83 2.62 104.91
C ASN A 62 33.01 3.45 103.92
N ASN A 63 33.10 4.79 103.96
CA ASN A 63 32.45 5.65 102.95
C ASN A 63 33.01 5.46 101.54
N LEU A 64 34.32 5.24 101.43
CA LEU A 64 34.96 4.93 100.15
C LEU A 64 34.55 3.54 99.67
N LEU A 65 34.47 2.56 100.57
CA LEU A 65 34.05 1.20 100.25
C LEU A 65 32.60 1.19 99.73
N THR A 66 31.68 1.87 100.41
CA THR A 66 30.27 1.95 99.99
C THR A 66 30.10 2.73 98.69
N ASN A 67 30.85 3.81 98.47
CA ASN A 67 30.84 4.53 97.19
C ASN A 67 31.44 3.69 96.06
N LEU A 68 32.49 2.92 96.31
CA LEU A 68 33.07 1.99 95.34
C LEU A 68 32.11 0.85 95.00
N GLU A 69 31.42 0.30 96.00
CA GLU A 69 30.39 -0.73 95.80
C GLU A 69 29.23 -0.19 94.95
N LYS A 70 28.75 1.03 95.26
CA LYS A 70 27.69 1.69 94.50
C LYS A 70 28.13 1.95 93.05
N LEU A 71 29.33 2.50 92.84
CA LEU A 71 29.86 2.76 91.50
C LEU A 71 30.06 1.47 90.70
N ASN A 72 30.54 0.40 91.34
CA ASN A 72 30.67 -0.90 90.70
C ASN A 72 29.32 -1.50 90.31
N LEU A 73 28.26 -1.27 91.10
CA LEU A 73 26.90 -1.68 90.77
C LEU A 73 26.36 -0.88 89.58
N GLU A 74 26.53 0.44 89.57
CA GLU A 74 26.14 1.32 88.45
C GLU A 74 26.89 0.94 87.15
N ILE A 75 28.19 0.63 87.24
CA ILE A 75 28.98 0.14 86.10
C ILE A 75 28.46 -1.21 85.61
N LYS A 76 28.08 -2.11 86.52
CA LYS A 76 27.52 -3.42 86.16
C LYS A 76 26.18 -3.25 85.43
N GLU A 77 25.27 -2.45 85.97
CA GLU A 77 23.98 -2.15 85.33
C GLU A 77 24.18 -1.48 83.96
N SER A 78 25.12 -0.54 83.84
CA SER A 78 25.46 0.10 82.57
C SER A 78 26.04 -0.90 81.56
N ASN A 79 26.92 -1.81 81.98
CA ASN A 79 27.46 -2.86 81.11
C ASN A 79 26.38 -3.85 80.66
N ASP A 80 25.47 -4.24 81.55
CA ASP A 80 24.36 -5.13 81.22
C ASP A 80 23.42 -4.45 80.20
N GLN A 81 23.16 -3.15 80.34
CA GLN A 81 22.40 -2.36 79.36
C GLN A 81 23.12 -2.27 78.00
N ILE A 82 24.43 -2.02 77.99
CA ILE A 82 25.24 -1.99 76.76
C ILE A 82 25.22 -3.36 76.09
N SER A 83 25.32 -4.46 76.84
CA SER A 83 25.24 -5.82 76.31
C SER A 83 23.90 -6.07 75.62
N ALA A 84 22.79 -5.71 76.27
CA ALA A 84 21.45 -5.85 75.69
C ALA A 84 21.26 -4.97 74.44
N GLN A 85 21.81 -3.74 74.44
CA GLN A 85 21.80 -2.88 73.26
C GLN A 85 22.64 -3.48 72.11
N ASN A 86 23.80 -4.04 72.40
CA ASN A 86 24.66 -4.67 71.40
C ASN A 86 24.00 -5.89 70.76
N GLU A 87 23.29 -6.73 71.53
CA GLU A 87 22.51 -7.84 71.00
C GLU A 87 21.40 -7.37 70.05
N LYS A 88 20.67 -6.31 70.43
CA LYS A 88 19.63 -5.71 69.58
C LYS A 88 20.21 -5.14 68.28
N ILE A 89 21.34 -4.42 68.37
CA ILE A 89 22.05 -3.90 67.19
C ILE A 89 22.53 -5.04 66.29
N SER A 90 23.03 -6.14 66.86
CA SER A 90 23.45 -7.32 66.09
C SER A 90 22.28 -7.90 65.30
N ALA A 91 21.12 -8.09 65.93
CA ALA A 91 19.92 -8.59 65.26
C ALA A 91 19.44 -7.64 64.14
N GLN A 92 19.47 -6.32 64.38
CA GLN A 92 19.15 -5.33 63.36
C GLN A 92 20.13 -5.35 62.18
N ASN A 93 21.42 -5.54 62.44
CA ASN A 93 22.43 -5.64 61.39
C ASN A 93 22.24 -6.89 60.52
N GLU A 94 21.85 -8.03 61.11
CA GLU A 94 21.51 -9.23 60.36
C GLU A 94 20.27 -9.01 59.47
N GLU A 95 19.23 -8.34 59.98
CA GLU A 95 18.04 -8.01 59.21
C GLU A 95 18.36 -7.05 58.05
N ILE A 96 19.15 -6.00 58.30
CA ILE A 96 19.61 -5.07 57.26
C ILE A 96 20.42 -5.81 56.20
N SER A 97 21.31 -6.74 56.59
CA SER A 97 22.08 -7.54 55.65
C SER A 97 21.17 -8.36 54.73
N ALA A 98 20.16 -9.03 55.29
CA ALA A 98 19.20 -9.80 54.50
C ALA A 98 18.38 -8.91 53.53
N GLN A 99 18.01 -7.70 53.96
CA GLN A 99 17.34 -6.73 53.10
C GLN A 99 18.23 -6.24 51.95
N VAL A 100 19.51 -5.98 52.22
CA VAL A 100 20.50 -5.60 51.20
C VAL A 100 20.67 -6.71 50.17
N ASP A 101 20.74 -7.96 50.60
CA ASP A 101 20.86 -9.12 49.69
C ASP A 101 19.62 -9.25 48.78
N LEU A 102 18.42 -9.08 49.35
CA LEU A 102 17.18 -9.07 48.56
C LEU A 102 17.14 -7.92 47.55
N LEU A 103 17.55 -6.72 47.96
CA LEU A 103 17.59 -5.54 47.11
C LEU A 103 18.57 -5.71 45.94
N ASN A 104 19.73 -6.31 46.21
CA ASN A 104 20.73 -6.61 45.18
C ASN A 104 20.19 -7.61 44.15
N GLU A 105 19.45 -8.62 44.59
CA GLU A 105 18.82 -9.58 43.68
C GLU A 105 17.70 -8.93 42.85
N GLN A 106 16.88 -8.08 43.45
CA GLN A 106 15.87 -7.29 42.71
C GLN A 106 16.51 -6.36 41.68
N LEU A 107 17.64 -5.73 42.02
CA LEU A 107 18.40 -4.88 41.12
C LEU A 107 18.94 -5.69 39.93
N ARG A 108 19.45 -6.90 40.18
CA ARG A 108 19.92 -7.82 39.13
C ARG A 108 18.80 -8.16 38.15
N VAL A 109 17.64 -8.60 38.65
CA VAL A 109 16.47 -8.94 37.81
C VAL A 109 15.99 -7.73 37.01
N THR A 110 15.91 -6.56 37.64
CA THR A 110 15.48 -5.32 36.98
C THR A 110 16.44 -4.93 35.85
N GLN A 111 17.75 -5.11 36.08
CA GLN A 111 18.77 -4.84 35.06
C GLN A 111 18.69 -5.80 33.88
N GLU A 112 18.44 -7.09 34.14
CA GLU A 112 18.20 -8.10 33.08
C GLU A 112 16.95 -7.77 32.26
N GLN A 113 15.85 -7.38 32.91
CA GLN A 113 14.63 -6.92 32.24
C GLN A 113 14.88 -5.68 31.39
N LYS A 114 15.62 -4.69 31.91
CA LYS A 114 15.97 -3.46 31.18
C LYS A 114 16.79 -3.74 29.92
N ASN A 115 17.74 -4.68 30.01
CA ASN A 115 18.53 -5.11 28.85
C ASN A 115 17.63 -5.76 27.79
N SER A 116 16.75 -6.68 28.22
CA SER A 116 15.78 -7.36 27.33
C SER A 116 14.84 -6.38 26.63
N ILE A 117 14.31 -5.38 27.36
CA ILE A 117 13.46 -4.33 26.79
C ILE A 117 14.23 -3.48 25.77
N SER A 118 15.51 -3.23 26.02
CA SER A 118 16.36 -2.45 25.13
C SER A 118 16.62 -3.18 23.81
N GLU A 119 16.84 -4.49 23.85
CA GLU A 119 16.92 -5.36 22.66
C GLU A 119 15.61 -5.38 21.88
N LEU A 120 14.48 -5.54 22.58
CA LEU A 120 13.15 -5.56 21.95
C LEU A 120 12.82 -4.23 21.26
N ASN A 121 13.16 -3.10 21.89
CA ASN A 121 12.99 -1.77 21.33
C ASN A 121 13.83 -1.54 20.07
N LEU A 122 15.05 -2.10 20.02
CA LEU A 122 15.89 -2.05 18.83
C LEU A 122 15.23 -2.79 17.67
N LEU A 123 14.78 -4.03 17.90
CA LEU A 123 14.07 -4.82 16.90
C LEU A 123 12.78 -4.15 16.42
N LEU A 124 12.01 -3.56 17.35
CA LEU A 124 10.79 -2.82 17.02
C LEU A 124 11.09 -1.62 16.11
N LYS A 125 12.19 -0.90 16.38
CA LYS A 125 12.62 0.23 15.56
C LYS A 125 12.98 -0.19 14.15
N GLU A 126 13.70 -1.31 13.98
CA GLU A 126 14.01 -1.88 12.67
C GLU A 126 12.74 -2.28 11.91
N LYS A 127 11.78 -2.91 12.59
CA LYS A 127 10.50 -3.31 11.99
C LYS A 127 9.63 -2.12 11.58
N ILE A 128 9.57 -1.08 12.40
CA ILE A 128 8.87 0.17 12.05
C ILE A 128 9.52 0.81 10.82
N GLN A 129 10.85 0.82 10.74
CA GLN A 129 11.56 1.35 9.58
C GLN A 129 11.26 0.54 8.32
N GLU A 130 11.27 -0.79 8.40
CA GLU A 130 10.89 -1.69 7.29
C GLU A 130 9.46 -1.39 6.79
N ILE A 131 8.49 -1.33 7.71
CA ILE A 131 7.08 -1.04 7.39
C ILE A 131 6.94 0.34 6.74
N THR A 132 7.63 1.34 7.28
CA THR A 132 7.57 2.72 6.76
C THR A 132 8.14 2.79 5.33
N SER A 133 9.25 2.10 5.07
CA SER A 133 9.83 1.99 3.73
C SER A 133 8.90 1.31 2.74
N ARG A 134 8.29 0.18 3.12
CA ARG A 134 7.29 -0.52 2.28
C ARG A 134 6.05 0.34 2.01
N SER A 135 5.55 1.03 3.03
CA SER A 135 4.41 1.94 2.89
C SER A 135 4.69 3.08 1.91
N SER A 136 5.89 3.68 1.98
CA SER A 136 6.32 4.71 1.03
C SER A 136 6.42 4.17 -0.40
N LEU A 137 6.93 2.94 -0.59
CA LEU A 137 6.99 2.28 -1.89
C LEU A 137 5.57 2.05 -2.47
N LEU A 138 4.65 1.53 -1.67
CA LEU A 138 3.25 1.34 -2.08
C LEU A 138 2.58 2.66 -2.47
N GLN A 139 2.88 3.76 -1.76
CA GLN A 139 2.38 5.07 -2.13
C GLN A 139 2.93 5.55 -3.48
N LYS A 140 4.20 5.25 -3.79
CA LYS A 140 4.80 5.50 -5.10
C LYS A 140 4.06 4.74 -6.20
N TYR A 141 3.79 3.45 -6.00
CA TYR A 141 3.03 2.62 -6.95
C TYR A 141 1.60 3.10 -7.14
N TRP A 142 0.91 3.41 -6.05
CA TRP A 142 -0.44 3.97 -6.11
C TRP A 142 -0.50 5.28 -6.91
N ASN A 143 0.46 6.19 -6.70
CA ASN A 143 0.53 7.44 -7.44
C ASN A 143 0.76 7.21 -8.94
N ALA A 144 1.62 6.24 -9.30
CA ALA A 144 1.83 5.87 -10.69
C ALA A 144 0.55 5.31 -11.33
N LEU A 145 -0.14 4.37 -10.67
CA LEU A 145 -1.42 3.83 -11.15
C LEU A 145 -2.49 4.92 -11.28
N LEU A 146 -2.57 5.85 -10.32
CA LEU A 146 -3.48 6.99 -10.39
C LEU A 146 -3.13 7.93 -11.55
N ASN A 147 -1.86 8.21 -11.79
CA ASN A 147 -1.42 9.05 -12.91
C ASN A 147 -1.79 8.42 -14.25
N ILE A 148 -1.59 7.10 -14.37
CA ILE A 148 -1.99 6.30 -15.51
C ILE A 148 -3.52 6.41 -15.69
N SER A 149 -4.32 6.12 -14.66
CA SER A 149 -5.78 6.11 -14.73
C SER A 149 -6.43 7.49 -14.94
N LYS A 150 -5.90 8.56 -14.35
CA LYS A 150 -6.50 9.92 -14.42
C LYS A 150 -6.23 10.62 -15.75
N ARG A 151 -5.27 10.14 -16.53
CA ARG A 151 -4.90 10.74 -17.81
C ARG A 151 -5.95 10.39 -18.86
N LYS A 152 -6.45 11.42 -19.55
CA LYS A 152 -7.47 11.32 -20.61
C LYS A 152 -7.01 10.44 -21.78
N GLU A 153 -5.71 10.19 -21.87
CA GLU A 153 -5.00 9.39 -22.86
C GLU A 153 -5.42 7.90 -22.79
N ILE A 154 -5.67 7.36 -21.59
CA ILE A 154 -6.31 6.03 -21.45
C ILE A 154 -7.76 6.06 -21.89
N HIS A 155 -8.40 7.21 -21.71
CA HIS A 155 -9.82 7.34 -21.95
C HIS A 155 -10.18 7.61 -23.43
N PHE A 156 -9.44 8.41 -24.24
CA PHE A 156 -10.07 8.86 -25.52
C PHE A 156 -9.30 9.04 -26.83
N ASN A 157 -7.96 9.13 -26.98
CA ASN A 157 -7.43 9.55 -28.31
C ASN A 157 -6.49 8.59 -29.08
N ASP A 158 -5.60 7.80 -28.45
CA ASP A 158 -4.68 6.94 -29.21
C ASP A 158 -4.20 5.75 -28.37
N PHE A 159 -4.31 4.53 -28.92
CA PHE A 159 -3.85 3.29 -28.30
C PHE A 159 -2.34 3.33 -28.03
N GLU A 160 -1.57 3.86 -28.99
CA GLU A 160 -0.12 3.92 -28.87
C GLU A 160 0.32 4.86 -27.73
N GLU A 161 -0.33 6.02 -27.60
CA GLU A 161 -0.05 6.98 -26.51
C GLU A 161 -0.41 6.41 -25.13
N GLY A 162 -1.49 5.63 -25.04
CA GLY A 162 -1.84 4.91 -23.82
C GLY A 162 -0.73 3.95 -23.36
N LEU A 163 -0.19 3.15 -24.29
CA LEU A 163 0.91 2.23 -24.00
C LEU A 163 2.21 2.97 -23.64
N LYS A 164 2.54 4.08 -24.32
CA LYS A 164 3.70 4.92 -23.98
C LYS A 164 3.62 5.45 -22.56
N LEU A 165 2.44 5.94 -22.17
CA LEU A 165 2.21 6.46 -20.82
C LEU A 165 2.41 5.34 -19.78
N ILE A 166 1.82 4.16 -20.01
CA ILE A 166 1.96 3.02 -19.11
C ILE A 166 3.42 2.62 -18.95
N CYS A 167 4.15 2.39 -20.04
CA CYS A 167 5.55 1.95 -19.97
C CYS A 167 6.44 2.98 -19.26
N SER A 168 6.28 4.27 -19.57
CA SER A 168 7.12 5.33 -18.99
C SER A 168 6.82 5.58 -17.52
N GLU A 169 5.56 5.60 -17.09
CA GLU A 169 5.20 5.76 -15.68
C GLU A 169 5.54 4.51 -14.87
N ALA A 170 5.36 3.31 -15.43
CA ALA A 170 5.77 2.06 -14.82
C ALA A 170 7.28 2.01 -14.58
N ALA A 171 8.08 2.35 -15.60
CA ALA A 171 9.54 2.34 -15.49
C ALA A 171 10.05 3.28 -14.41
N LYS A 172 9.49 4.50 -14.31
CA LYS A 172 9.83 5.47 -13.24
C LYS A 172 9.42 4.98 -11.86
N ALA A 173 8.24 4.37 -11.76
CA ALA A 173 7.71 3.89 -10.49
C ALA A 173 8.52 2.72 -9.94
N ILE A 174 8.74 1.70 -10.77
CA ILE A 174 9.46 0.48 -10.40
C ILE A 174 10.98 0.65 -10.50
N GLU A 175 11.48 1.75 -11.05
CA GLU A 175 12.91 2.02 -11.29
C GLU A 175 13.57 0.90 -12.11
N ALA A 176 12.86 0.38 -13.11
CA ALA A 176 13.41 -0.56 -14.08
C ALA A 176 14.09 0.20 -15.23
N HIS A 177 15.10 -0.44 -15.82
CA HIS A 177 15.81 0.13 -16.96
C HIS A 177 14.95 0.12 -18.22
N ARG A 178 14.09 -0.91 -18.36
CA ARG A 178 13.15 -1.03 -19.46
C ARG A 178 11.81 -1.55 -18.95
N VAL A 179 10.74 -1.02 -19.53
CA VAL A 179 9.39 -1.59 -19.41
C VAL A 179 8.80 -1.73 -20.79
N SER A 180 8.29 -2.91 -21.10
CA SER A 180 7.73 -3.22 -22.41
C SER A 180 6.40 -3.96 -22.31
N ILE A 181 5.58 -3.77 -23.34
CA ILE A 181 4.29 -4.42 -23.51
C ILE A 181 4.36 -5.19 -24.83
N TRP A 182 4.13 -6.49 -24.75
CA TRP A 182 4.19 -7.43 -25.85
C TRP A 182 2.80 -8.00 -26.11
N GLU A 183 2.42 -8.11 -27.38
CA GLU A 183 1.25 -8.84 -27.83
C GLU A 183 1.65 -10.29 -28.15
N TYR A 184 0.81 -11.23 -27.75
CA TYR A 184 0.94 -12.63 -28.09
C TYR A 184 -0.22 -13.07 -28.98
N SER A 185 0.11 -13.70 -30.11
CA SER A 185 -0.87 -14.35 -30.99
C SER A 185 -0.56 -15.84 -31.08
N ALA A 186 -1.48 -16.67 -30.58
CA ALA A 186 -1.39 -18.13 -30.70
C ALA A 186 -1.58 -18.60 -32.16
N GLU A 187 -2.47 -17.94 -32.91
CA GLU A 187 -2.77 -18.27 -34.32
C GLU A 187 -1.55 -18.04 -35.21
N ASP A 188 -0.90 -16.90 -35.05
CA ASP A 188 0.26 -16.50 -35.85
C ASP A 188 1.60 -16.89 -35.22
N ASN A 189 1.57 -17.46 -34.02
CA ASN A 189 2.73 -17.92 -33.25
C ASN A 189 3.84 -16.85 -33.12
N HIS A 190 3.46 -15.64 -32.72
CA HIS A 190 4.41 -14.55 -32.52
C HIS A 190 4.21 -13.84 -31.20
N ILE A 191 5.30 -13.22 -30.75
CA ILE A 191 5.34 -12.27 -29.65
C ILE A 191 5.89 -10.97 -30.24
N ILE A 192 5.08 -9.90 -30.28
CA ILE A 192 5.46 -8.62 -30.89
C ILE A 192 5.45 -7.52 -29.84
N SER A 193 6.53 -6.76 -29.76
CA SER A 193 6.62 -5.59 -28.88
C SER A 193 5.71 -4.49 -29.40
N LEU A 194 4.58 -4.26 -28.73
CA LEU A 194 3.70 -3.12 -29.02
C LEU A 194 4.36 -1.80 -28.62
N MET A 195 5.03 -1.79 -27.47
CA MET A 195 5.72 -0.61 -26.95
C MET A 195 6.80 -1.00 -25.94
N CYS A 196 8.00 -0.44 -26.06
CA CYS A 196 9.08 -0.60 -25.09
C CYS A 196 9.67 0.77 -24.77
N PHE A 197 9.71 1.12 -23.50
CA PHE A 197 10.36 2.33 -23.00
C PHE A 197 11.73 2.00 -22.39
N HIS A 198 12.74 2.78 -22.77
CA HIS A 198 14.10 2.68 -22.26
C HIS A 198 14.37 3.88 -21.34
N ALA A 199 14.54 3.61 -20.04
CA ALA A 199 14.65 4.65 -19.02
C ALA A 199 15.97 5.42 -19.08
N GLU A 200 17.06 4.80 -19.54
CA GLU A 200 18.40 5.40 -19.64
C GLU A 200 18.41 6.61 -20.57
N ASP A 201 17.85 6.42 -21.77
CA ASP A 201 17.87 7.43 -22.84
C ASP A 201 16.52 8.17 -22.95
N ASN A 202 15.52 7.78 -22.15
CA ASN A 202 14.14 8.26 -22.22
C ASN A 202 13.54 8.13 -23.63
N THR A 203 13.77 6.98 -24.28
CA THR A 203 13.33 6.67 -25.65
C THR A 203 12.33 5.54 -25.70
N PHE A 204 11.63 5.43 -26.84
CA PHE A 204 10.67 4.36 -27.10
C PHE A 204 11.08 3.55 -28.32
N SER A 205 10.76 2.26 -28.31
CA SER A 205 10.94 1.32 -29.42
C SER A 205 9.71 0.43 -29.57
N LYS A 206 9.48 -0.12 -30.76
CA LYS A 206 8.33 -0.99 -31.08
C LYS A 206 8.64 -1.93 -32.24
N ASN A 207 7.76 -2.90 -32.46
CA ASN A 207 7.77 -3.86 -33.57
C ASN A 207 8.93 -4.86 -33.57
N GLU A 208 9.62 -5.03 -32.45
CA GLU A 208 10.51 -6.19 -32.28
C GLU A 208 9.64 -7.47 -32.24
N LYS A 209 10.06 -8.50 -32.96
CA LYS A 209 9.26 -9.71 -33.17
C LYS A 209 10.06 -10.95 -32.80
N LEU A 210 9.44 -11.80 -31.99
CA LEU A 210 9.96 -13.08 -31.55
C LEU A 210 8.99 -14.20 -31.96
N SER A 211 9.52 -15.38 -32.28
CA SER A 211 8.72 -16.56 -32.62
C SER A 211 8.31 -17.27 -31.33
N ALA A 212 7.01 -17.38 -31.06
CA ALA A 212 6.52 -18.03 -29.84
C ALA A 212 6.90 -19.53 -29.76
N ARG A 213 7.17 -20.16 -30.91
CA ARG A 213 7.62 -21.57 -31.01
C ARG A 213 8.97 -21.81 -30.33
N ASP A 214 9.79 -20.77 -30.23
CA ASP A 214 11.13 -20.87 -29.66
C ASP A 214 11.07 -20.85 -28.12
N PHE A 215 9.91 -20.52 -27.55
CA PHE A 215 9.72 -20.28 -26.11
C PHE A 215 8.50 -21.03 -25.51
N PRO A 216 8.34 -22.35 -25.72
CA PRO A 216 7.13 -23.07 -25.30
C PRO A 216 6.97 -23.14 -23.77
N ILE A 217 8.07 -23.27 -23.01
CA ILE A 217 8.04 -23.30 -21.54
C ILE A 217 7.53 -21.95 -21.01
N TYR A 218 8.01 -20.86 -21.59
CA TYR A 218 7.65 -19.50 -21.22
C TYR A 218 6.14 -19.24 -21.41
N ILE A 219 5.61 -19.57 -22.58
CA ILE A 219 4.18 -19.40 -22.89
C ILE A 219 3.31 -20.25 -21.95
N ASN A 220 3.68 -21.52 -21.73
CA ASN A 220 2.94 -22.40 -20.84
C ASN A 220 2.92 -21.93 -19.37
N GLU A 221 3.95 -21.25 -18.89
CA GLU A 221 3.91 -20.65 -17.54
C GLU A 221 3.00 -19.42 -17.49
N LEU A 222 2.99 -18.58 -18.52
CA LEU A 222 2.13 -17.40 -18.61
C LEU A 222 0.63 -17.77 -18.72
N GLU A 223 0.32 -18.85 -19.45
CA GLU A 223 -1.05 -19.36 -19.58
C GLU A 223 -1.64 -19.83 -18.22
N LYS A 224 -0.80 -20.12 -17.22
CA LYS A 224 -1.23 -20.50 -15.86
C LYS A 224 -1.60 -19.31 -14.97
N LEU A 225 -1.71 -18.09 -15.53
CA LEU A 225 -2.00 -16.83 -14.81
C LEU A 225 -0.94 -16.45 -13.76
N LYS A 226 0.30 -16.90 -13.91
CA LYS A 226 1.38 -16.61 -12.96
C LYS A 226 2.37 -15.62 -13.55
N PRO A 227 2.71 -14.52 -12.83
CA PRO A 227 3.87 -13.71 -13.16
C PRO A 227 5.15 -14.56 -13.12
N ILE A 228 6.04 -14.38 -14.09
CA ILE A 228 7.35 -14.99 -14.12
C ILE A 228 8.33 -14.04 -13.44
N ILE A 229 8.90 -14.48 -12.32
CA ILE A 229 9.84 -13.70 -11.53
C ILE A 229 11.23 -14.27 -11.77
N ALA A 230 12.02 -13.56 -12.57
CA ALA A 230 13.39 -13.97 -12.92
C ALA A 230 14.39 -12.95 -12.39
N SER A 231 14.73 -13.03 -11.10
CA SER A 231 15.81 -12.23 -10.49
C SER A 231 17.18 -12.44 -11.15
N GLU A 232 17.34 -13.57 -11.83
CA GLU A 232 18.44 -13.90 -12.74
C GLU A 232 17.87 -14.42 -14.07
N ALA A 233 17.63 -13.52 -15.01
CA ALA A 233 16.96 -13.84 -16.28
C ALA A 233 17.76 -14.86 -17.13
N ARG A 234 19.09 -14.86 -17.03
CA ARG A 234 19.96 -15.70 -17.87
C ARG A 234 20.02 -17.16 -17.44
N THR A 235 19.74 -17.44 -16.18
CA THR A 235 19.83 -18.78 -15.58
C THR A 235 18.47 -19.33 -15.17
N ASN A 236 17.43 -18.50 -15.12
CA ASN A 236 16.07 -18.93 -14.81
C ASN A 236 15.55 -19.91 -15.88
N PRO A 237 15.03 -21.09 -15.51
CA PRO A 237 14.56 -22.13 -16.44
C PRO A 237 13.52 -21.67 -17.46
N VAL A 238 12.72 -20.66 -17.11
CA VAL A 238 11.62 -20.16 -17.93
C VAL A 238 12.09 -19.10 -18.92
N THR A 239 13.09 -18.30 -18.56
CA THR A 239 13.57 -17.17 -19.39
C THR A 239 14.90 -17.43 -20.11
N MET A 240 15.68 -18.45 -19.72
CA MET A 240 17.01 -18.70 -20.31
C MET A 240 16.99 -18.96 -21.83
N SER A 241 15.87 -19.42 -22.39
CA SER A 241 15.69 -19.59 -23.84
C SER A 241 15.84 -18.28 -24.62
N PHE A 242 15.59 -17.13 -23.98
CA PHE A 242 15.73 -15.81 -24.57
C PHE A 242 17.17 -15.28 -24.61
N ASN A 243 18.15 -15.99 -24.03
CA ASN A 243 19.53 -15.52 -23.88
C ASN A 243 20.13 -14.95 -25.18
N LYS A 244 20.22 -15.77 -26.22
CA LYS A 244 20.88 -15.38 -27.47
C LYS A 244 20.10 -14.34 -28.27
N ASN A 245 18.77 -14.47 -28.27
CA ASN A 245 17.91 -13.71 -29.19
C ASN A 245 17.47 -12.37 -28.61
N TYR A 246 17.44 -12.21 -27.29
CA TYR A 246 16.84 -11.05 -26.63
C TYR A 246 17.60 -10.58 -25.37
N ILE A 247 17.88 -11.46 -24.40
CA ILE A 247 18.43 -11.07 -23.09
C ILE A 247 19.89 -10.56 -23.18
N GLU A 248 20.78 -11.30 -23.85
CA GLU A 248 22.19 -10.92 -23.97
C GLU A 248 22.39 -9.67 -24.83
N PRO A 249 21.77 -9.54 -26.03
CA PRO A 249 21.87 -8.33 -26.85
C PRO A 249 21.41 -7.05 -26.13
N HIS A 250 20.38 -7.16 -25.29
CA HIS A 250 19.85 -6.02 -24.53
C HIS A 250 20.50 -5.84 -23.16
N GLY A 251 21.46 -6.69 -22.76
CA GLY A 251 22.15 -6.57 -21.48
C GLY A 251 21.25 -6.80 -20.25
N ILE A 252 20.19 -7.61 -20.40
CA ILE A 252 19.22 -7.89 -19.35
C ILE A 252 19.80 -8.92 -18.35
N PHE A 253 19.55 -8.69 -17.06
CA PHE A 253 19.98 -9.56 -15.96
C PHE A 253 18.83 -10.01 -15.07
N ALA A 254 17.75 -9.23 -14.96
CA ALA A 254 16.55 -9.63 -14.26
C ALA A 254 15.30 -9.19 -15.02
N MET A 255 14.24 -10.00 -14.94
CA MET A 255 12.96 -9.79 -15.60
C MET A 255 11.82 -10.08 -14.63
N LEU A 256 10.75 -9.30 -14.73
CA LEU A 256 9.46 -9.54 -14.09
C LEU A 256 8.40 -9.43 -15.19
N ASP A 257 7.86 -10.57 -15.56
CA ASP A 257 6.96 -10.69 -16.70
C ASP A 257 5.57 -11.07 -16.22
N THR A 258 4.59 -10.22 -16.53
CA THR A 258 3.22 -10.40 -16.06
C THR A 258 2.27 -10.53 -17.23
N PRO A 259 1.53 -11.66 -17.33
CA PRO A 259 0.60 -11.86 -18.42
C PRO A 259 -0.62 -10.95 -18.28
N PHE A 260 -1.14 -10.47 -19.41
CA PHE A 260 -2.47 -9.87 -19.50
C PHE A 260 -3.36 -10.70 -20.44
N PHE A 261 -4.67 -10.68 -20.18
CA PHE A 261 -5.62 -11.60 -20.83
C PHE A 261 -6.70 -10.83 -21.58
N ILE A 262 -6.98 -11.23 -22.81
CA ILE A 262 -8.04 -10.67 -23.63
C ILE A 262 -9.08 -11.77 -23.85
N ARG A 263 -10.32 -11.53 -23.39
CA ARG A 263 -11.45 -12.48 -23.53
C ARG A 263 -11.14 -13.89 -22.98
N GLY A 264 -10.34 -13.97 -21.91
CA GLY A 264 -9.99 -15.22 -21.24
C GLY A 264 -8.82 -15.99 -21.86
N ALA A 265 -8.25 -15.50 -22.97
CA ALA A 265 -7.02 -16.05 -23.56
C ALA A 265 -5.82 -15.14 -23.25
N LEU A 266 -4.60 -15.69 -23.27
CA LEU A 266 -3.37 -14.91 -23.11
C LEU A 266 -3.30 -13.88 -24.25
N GLY A 267 -3.38 -12.59 -23.89
CA GLY A 267 -3.31 -11.48 -24.85
C GLY A 267 -1.90 -10.98 -25.06
N GLY A 268 -1.04 -11.15 -24.05
CA GLY A 268 0.33 -10.68 -24.10
C GLY A 268 0.97 -10.57 -22.73
N ILE A 269 2.06 -9.80 -22.67
CA ILE A 269 2.92 -9.71 -21.50
C ILE A 269 3.33 -8.26 -21.24
N VAL A 270 3.32 -7.85 -19.97
CA VAL A 270 4.02 -6.65 -19.48
C VAL A 270 5.34 -7.10 -18.84
N CYS A 271 6.47 -6.65 -19.40
CA CYS A 271 7.81 -7.02 -18.98
C CYS A 271 8.53 -5.84 -18.33
N CYS A 272 8.98 -6.01 -17.10
CA CYS A 272 9.87 -5.08 -16.39
C CYS A 272 11.28 -5.66 -16.34
N GLU A 273 12.29 -4.92 -16.81
CA GLU A 273 13.63 -5.46 -17.03
C GLU A 273 14.71 -4.61 -16.36
N GLN A 274 15.67 -5.29 -15.74
CA GLN A 274 16.87 -4.69 -15.15
C GLN A 274 18.09 -5.00 -16.01
N LYS A 275 18.85 -3.96 -16.35
CA LYS A 275 20.14 -4.10 -17.04
C LYS A 275 21.29 -4.17 -16.02
N TYR A 276 22.38 -4.80 -16.44
CA TYR A 276 23.70 -4.87 -15.77
C TYR A 276 23.78 -5.56 -14.39
N ALA A 277 22.67 -5.74 -13.68
CA ALA A 277 22.67 -6.33 -12.34
C ALA A 277 21.44 -7.20 -12.10
N LYS A 278 21.63 -8.21 -11.25
CA LYS A 278 20.53 -9.00 -10.69
C LYS A 278 19.62 -8.10 -9.87
N ARG A 279 18.33 -8.44 -9.79
CA ARG A 279 17.35 -7.69 -9.01
C ARG A 279 16.43 -8.63 -8.25
N ILE A 280 16.28 -8.39 -6.96
CA ILE A 280 15.23 -9.03 -6.16
C ILE A 280 13.95 -8.23 -6.38
N TRP A 281 12.93 -8.88 -6.92
CA TRP A 281 11.60 -8.28 -7.07
C TRP A 281 10.81 -8.54 -5.79
N LEU A 282 10.27 -7.48 -5.19
CA LEU A 282 9.45 -7.57 -3.99
C LEU A 282 8.02 -7.98 -4.32
N ASP A 283 7.26 -8.44 -3.33
CA ASP A 283 5.83 -8.77 -3.53
C ASP A 283 5.04 -7.54 -3.99
N GLU A 284 5.41 -6.36 -3.47
CA GLU A 284 4.84 -5.08 -3.89
C GLU A 284 5.12 -4.78 -5.38
N ASP A 285 6.29 -5.17 -5.90
CA ASP A 285 6.67 -5.01 -7.32
C ASP A 285 5.80 -5.91 -8.21
N ILE A 286 5.59 -7.15 -7.78
CA ILE A 286 4.79 -8.16 -8.49
C ILE A 286 3.34 -7.69 -8.57
N LEU A 287 2.77 -7.25 -7.45
CA LEU A 287 1.40 -6.72 -7.40
C LEU A 287 1.24 -5.48 -8.29
N PHE A 288 2.24 -4.59 -8.30
CA PHE A 288 2.22 -3.42 -9.17
C PHE A 288 2.26 -3.82 -10.66
N ALA A 289 3.11 -4.78 -11.05
CA ALA A 289 3.18 -5.28 -12.42
C ALA A 289 1.87 -5.97 -12.86
N GLN A 290 1.21 -6.70 -11.96
CA GLN A 290 -0.14 -7.26 -12.20
C GLN A 290 -1.19 -6.17 -12.42
N ALA A 291 -1.21 -5.13 -11.58
CA ALA A 291 -2.12 -4.01 -11.78
C ALA A 291 -1.87 -3.29 -13.12
N LEU A 292 -0.61 -3.19 -13.57
CA LEU A 292 -0.29 -2.66 -14.89
C LEU A 292 -0.84 -3.55 -16.01
N ALA A 293 -0.69 -4.88 -15.92
CA ALA A 293 -1.25 -5.83 -16.88
C ALA A 293 -2.79 -5.72 -16.98
N ASP A 294 -3.47 -5.51 -15.85
CA ASP A 294 -4.92 -5.26 -15.83
C ASP A 294 -5.28 -3.95 -16.54
N ILE A 295 -4.51 -2.88 -16.32
CA ILE A 295 -4.73 -1.60 -17.02
C ILE A 295 -4.48 -1.75 -18.53
N VAL A 296 -3.45 -2.49 -18.93
CA VAL A 296 -3.19 -2.79 -20.35
C VAL A 296 -4.39 -3.53 -20.96
N THR A 297 -4.97 -4.49 -20.24
CA THR A 297 -6.20 -5.17 -20.66
C THR A 297 -7.35 -4.19 -20.89
N LEU A 298 -7.54 -3.22 -19.99
CA LEU A 298 -8.56 -2.18 -20.15
C LEU A 298 -8.30 -1.29 -21.37
N VAL A 299 -7.05 -0.90 -21.61
CA VAL A 299 -6.65 -0.12 -22.79
C VAL A 299 -6.92 -0.89 -24.08
N TYR A 300 -6.65 -2.20 -24.09
CA TYR A 300 -6.93 -3.06 -25.23
C TYR A 300 -8.42 -3.14 -25.52
N HIS A 301 -9.25 -3.37 -24.50
CA HIS A 301 -10.71 -3.38 -24.65
C HIS A 301 -11.27 -2.05 -25.13
N ALA A 302 -10.74 -0.93 -24.66
CA ALA A 302 -11.12 0.38 -25.14
C ALA A 302 -10.77 0.57 -26.63
N ASN A 303 -9.60 0.08 -27.07
CA ASN A 303 -9.19 0.13 -28.46
C ASN A 303 -10.07 -0.75 -29.37
N GLU A 304 -10.35 -1.99 -28.98
CA GLU A 304 -11.26 -2.89 -29.69
C GLU A 304 -12.65 -2.24 -29.85
N ARG A 305 -13.21 -1.73 -28.75
CA ARG A 305 -14.51 -1.08 -28.74
C ARG A 305 -14.55 0.08 -29.74
N ARG A 306 -13.51 0.92 -29.80
CA ARG A 306 -13.43 2.02 -30.79
C ARG A 306 -13.37 1.50 -32.23
N SER A 307 -12.64 0.42 -32.49
CA SER A 307 -12.59 -0.20 -33.82
C SER A 307 -13.97 -0.69 -34.26
N TYR A 308 -14.72 -1.32 -33.37
CA TYR A 308 -16.11 -1.73 -33.64
C TYR A 308 -17.03 -0.52 -33.83
N GLU A 309 -16.95 0.49 -32.97
CA GLU A 309 -17.76 1.71 -33.09
C GLU A 309 -17.49 2.45 -34.42
N ARG A 310 -16.24 2.47 -34.89
CA ARG A 310 -15.86 3.03 -36.20
C ARG A 310 -16.52 2.26 -37.34
N LYS A 311 -16.40 0.92 -37.35
CA LYS A 311 -17.03 0.05 -38.36
C LYS A 311 -18.55 0.20 -38.38
N ILE A 312 -19.19 0.28 -37.20
CA ILE A 312 -20.64 0.51 -37.09
C ILE A 312 -21.01 1.86 -37.68
N ARG A 313 -20.23 2.92 -37.41
CA ARG A 313 -20.48 4.26 -37.96
C ARG A 313 -20.32 4.32 -39.48
N GLU A 314 -19.31 3.64 -40.01
CA GLU A 314 -19.09 3.51 -41.46
C GLU A 314 -20.26 2.76 -42.12
N ASN A 315 -20.62 1.58 -41.61
CA ASN A 315 -21.75 0.80 -42.11
C ASN A 315 -23.07 1.58 -42.02
N LYS A 316 -23.31 2.32 -40.93
CA LYS A 316 -24.50 3.16 -40.78
C LYS A 316 -24.57 4.22 -41.87
N ARG A 317 -23.44 4.89 -42.14
CA ARG A 317 -23.35 5.91 -43.19
C ARG A 317 -23.62 5.33 -44.58
N ASP A 318 -23.15 4.11 -44.85
CA ASP A 318 -23.37 3.45 -46.14
C ASP A 318 -24.82 3.00 -46.29
N VAL A 319 -25.45 2.49 -45.23
CA VAL A 319 -26.89 2.19 -45.21
C VAL A 319 -27.72 3.45 -45.43
N GLU A 320 -27.37 4.58 -44.79
CA GLU A 320 -28.06 5.86 -44.99
C GLU A 320 -27.98 6.32 -46.46
N LYS A 321 -26.81 6.23 -47.10
CA LYS A 321 -26.65 6.56 -48.52
C LYS A 321 -27.48 5.65 -49.43
N LEU A 322 -27.45 4.34 -49.19
CA LEU A 322 -28.22 3.37 -49.97
C LEU A 322 -29.72 3.61 -49.84
N ASN A 323 -30.21 3.90 -48.62
CA ASN A 323 -31.60 4.23 -48.39
C ASN A 323 -32.02 5.49 -49.15
N SER A 324 -31.24 6.58 -49.08
CA SER A 324 -31.56 7.81 -49.83
C SER A 324 -31.60 7.59 -51.35
N SER A 325 -30.66 6.79 -51.90
CA SER A 325 -30.67 6.46 -53.32
C SER A 325 -31.87 5.58 -53.71
N LEU A 326 -32.26 4.64 -52.85
CA LEU A 326 -33.42 3.78 -53.08
C LEU A 326 -34.72 4.57 -53.00
N GLU A 327 -34.84 5.50 -52.06
CA GLU A 327 -35.99 6.41 -51.96
C GLU A 327 -36.16 7.25 -53.22
N GLU A 328 -35.06 7.77 -53.77
CA GLU A 328 -35.05 8.49 -55.05
C GLU A 328 -35.50 7.59 -56.22
N GLU A 329 -34.97 6.36 -56.33
CA GLU A 329 -35.38 5.43 -57.38
C GLU A 329 -36.87 5.04 -57.26
N VAL A 330 -37.33 4.76 -56.04
CA VAL A 330 -38.74 4.41 -55.77
C VAL A 330 -39.66 5.57 -56.14
N LEU A 331 -39.29 6.81 -55.82
CA LEU A 331 -40.06 7.99 -56.20
C LEU A 331 -40.19 8.10 -57.72
N LEU A 332 -39.06 8.03 -58.44
CA LEU A 332 -39.04 8.11 -59.91
C LEU A 332 -39.88 6.99 -60.55
N ARG A 333 -39.76 5.75 -60.06
CA ARG A 333 -40.57 4.64 -60.57
C ARG A 333 -42.04 4.76 -60.24
N THR A 334 -42.39 5.31 -59.08
CA THR A 334 -43.79 5.54 -58.70
C THR A 334 -44.42 6.60 -59.59
N GLU A 335 -43.69 7.66 -59.94
CA GLU A 335 -44.14 8.67 -60.89
C GLU A 335 -44.35 8.09 -62.30
N ASP A 336 -43.39 7.31 -62.82
CA ASP A 336 -43.50 6.63 -64.11
C ASP A 336 -44.69 5.64 -64.15
N LEU A 337 -44.86 4.84 -63.08
CA LEU A 337 -46.00 3.93 -62.96
C LEU A 337 -47.34 4.66 -62.93
N ASN A 338 -47.44 5.77 -62.20
CA ASN A 338 -48.66 6.58 -62.16
C ASN A 338 -48.97 7.19 -63.53
N HIS A 339 -47.95 7.67 -64.25
CA HIS A 339 -48.11 8.17 -65.60
C HIS A 339 -48.66 7.09 -66.55
N ARG A 340 -48.04 5.91 -66.56
CA ARG A 340 -48.50 4.76 -67.38
C ARG A 340 -49.90 4.27 -67.00
N ASN A 341 -50.23 4.25 -65.71
CA ASN A 341 -51.58 3.89 -65.24
C ASN A 341 -52.63 4.89 -65.75
N LYS A 342 -52.33 6.20 -65.72
CA LYS A 342 -53.23 7.22 -66.27
C LYS A 342 -53.45 7.03 -67.77
N GLN A 343 -52.38 6.78 -68.52
CA GLN A 343 -52.46 6.49 -69.96
C GLN A 343 -53.34 5.25 -70.24
N LEU A 344 -53.13 4.15 -69.52
CA LEU A 344 -53.96 2.95 -69.64
C LEU A 344 -55.44 3.23 -69.37
N SER A 345 -55.74 4.03 -68.36
CA SER A 345 -57.11 4.44 -68.05
C SER A 345 -57.73 5.28 -69.17
N GLU A 346 -56.98 6.20 -69.78
CA GLU A 346 -57.44 7.00 -70.92
C GLU A 346 -57.71 6.11 -72.15
N TYR A 347 -56.83 5.15 -72.44
CA TYR A 347 -57.06 4.17 -73.52
C TYR A 347 -58.30 3.31 -73.27
N ALA A 348 -58.48 2.80 -72.05
CA ALA A 348 -59.66 2.02 -71.68
C ALA A 348 -60.94 2.83 -71.86
N PHE A 349 -60.92 4.13 -71.51
CA PHE A 349 -62.05 5.04 -71.69
C PHE A 349 -62.41 5.23 -73.18
N ILE A 350 -61.43 5.57 -74.02
CA ILE A 350 -61.63 5.79 -75.46
C ILE A 350 -62.14 4.52 -76.15
N ASN A 351 -61.55 3.36 -75.82
CA ASN A 351 -61.98 2.08 -76.36
C ASN A 351 -63.45 1.77 -75.99
N ALA A 352 -63.84 2.00 -74.73
CA ALA A 352 -65.18 1.66 -74.26
C ALA A 352 -66.29 2.58 -74.78
N HIS A 353 -66.05 3.90 -74.88
CA HIS A 353 -67.11 4.87 -75.20
C HIS A 353 -67.06 5.36 -76.65
N THR A 354 -65.87 5.58 -77.19
CA THR A 354 -65.71 6.23 -78.50
C THR A 354 -65.61 5.21 -79.62
N LEU A 355 -64.89 4.10 -79.41
CA LEU A 355 -64.68 3.07 -80.44
C LEU A 355 -65.85 2.09 -80.52
N ARG A 356 -66.45 1.73 -79.37
CA ARG A 356 -67.58 0.80 -79.30
C ARG A 356 -68.84 1.32 -80.01
N GLY A 357 -69.10 2.63 -79.93
CA GLY A 357 -70.27 3.27 -80.55
C GLY A 357 -70.41 3.03 -82.05
N PRO A 358 -69.46 3.45 -82.89
CA PRO A 358 -69.50 3.21 -84.33
C PRO A 358 -69.42 1.72 -84.67
N LEU A 359 -68.67 0.92 -83.91
CA LEU A 359 -68.61 -0.53 -84.11
C LEU A 359 -69.97 -1.21 -83.92
N CYS A 360 -70.69 -0.90 -82.84
CA CYS A 360 -72.04 -1.41 -82.60
C CYS A 360 -73.02 -0.95 -83.69
N ARG A 361 -72.90 0.30 -84.18
CA ARG A 361 -73.69 0.78 -85.32
C ARG A 361 -73.43 0.01 -86.60
N ILE A 362 -72.15 -0.24 -86.92
CA ILE A 362 -71.75 -1.04 -88.09
C ILE A 362 -72.33 -2.45 -87.99
N LEU A 363 -72.15 -3.12 -86.85
CA LEU A 363 -72.66 -4.48 -86.63
C LEU A 363 -74.19 -4.54 -86.78
N GLY A 364 -74.92 -3.59 -86.18
CA GLY A 364 -76.37 -3.53 -86.31
C GLY A 364 -76.83 -3.24 -87.74
N LEU A 365 -76.14 -2.36 -88.47
CA LEU A 365 -76.46 -2.06 -89.88
C LEU A 365 -76.17 -3.27 -90.79
N VAL A 366 -75.11 -4.03 -90.54
CA VAL A 366 -74.81 -5.29 -91.26
C VAL A 366 -75.92 -6.31 -90.98
N GLU A 367 -76.35 -6.48 -89.73
CA GLU A 367 -77.42 -7.40 -89.36
C GLU A 367 -78.77 -7.04 -90.02
N LEU A 368 -79.08 -5.74 -90.11
CA LEU A 368 -80.25 -5.24 -90.85
C LEU A 368 -80.14 -5.48 -92.36
N ILE A 369 -78.94 -5.37 -92.95
CA ILE A 369 -78.71 -5.68 -94.37
C ILE A 369 -78.89 -7.18 -94.64
N ASP A 370 -78.46 -8.04 -93.72
CA ASP A 370 -78.55 -9.51 -93.88
C ASP A 370 -79.98 -10.06 -93.71
N HIS A 371 -80.87 -9.38 -92.97
CA HIS A 371 -82.20 -9.90 -92.61
C HIS A 371 -83.38 -9.30 -93.38
N PHE A 372 -83.23 -8.15 -94.07
CA PHE A 372 -84.33 -7.51 -94.80
C PHE A 372 -84.22 -7.78 -96.31
N ASP A 373 -85.35 -8.17 -96.94
CA ASP A 373 -85.46 -8.31 -98.39
C ASP A 373 -85.11 -6.96 -99.05
N HIS A 374 -84.20 -7.00 -100.03
CA HIS A 374 -83.49 -5.86 -100.59
C HIS A 374 -84.40 -4.89 -101.36
N ASP A 375 -85.29 -4.21 -100.66
CA ASP A 375 -86.13 -3.18 -101.25
C ASP A 375 -85.23 -2.06 -101.78
N GLN A 376 -85.33 -1.78 -103.08
CA GLN A 376 -84.35 -0.96 -103.82
C GLN A 376 -84.23 0.47 -103.28
N ALA A 377 -85.20 0.94 -102.50
CA ALA A 377 -85.23 2.26 -101.92
C ALA A 377 -84.40 2.41 -100.63
N SER A 378 -84.33 1.37 -99.78
CA SER A 378 -83.75 1.48 -98.42
C SER A 378 -82.31 0.94 -98.32
N PHE A 379 -81.93 0.01 -99.20
CA PHE A 379 -80.57 -0.54 -99.23
C PHE A 379 -79.48 0.52 -99.47
N PRO A 380 -79.65 1.49 -100.40
CA PRO A 380 -78.67 2.56 -100.59
C PRO A 380 -78.51 3.46 -99.34
N GLU A 381 -79.58 3.64 -98.57
CA GLU A 381 -79.57 4.45 -97.36
C GLU A 381 -78.83 3.74 -96.21
N LEU A 382 -79.10 2.45 -95.99
CA LEU A 382 -78.37 1.61 -95.02
C LEU A 382 -76.88 1.54 -95.36
N LEU A 383 -76.53 1.38 -96.64
CA LEU A 383 -75.14 1.32 -97.08
C LEU A 383 -74.42 2.67 -96.89
N ASN A 384 -75.14 3.79 -97.03
CA ASN A 384 -74.61 5.12 -96.73
C ASN A 384 -74.38 5.32 -95.22
N HIS A 385 -75.30 4.86 -94.36
CA HIS A 385 -75.11 4.89 -92.91
C HIS A 385 -73.99 3.96 -92.43
N LEU A 386 -73.81 2.81 -93.08
CA LEU A 386 -72.71 1.88 -92.82
C LEU A 386 -71.38 2.53 -93.18
N LYS A 387 -71.29 3.13 -94.38
CA LYS A 387 -70.11 3.86 -94.84
C LYS A 387 -69.78 5.02 -93.90
N ARG A 388 -70.77 5.78 -93.44
CA ARG A 388 -70.56 6.87 -92.48
C ARG A 388 -70.04 6.35 -91.14
N SER A 389 -70.63 5.27 -90.61
CA SER A 389 -70.19 4.66 -89.35
C SER A 389 -68.79 4.05 -89.44
N ALA A 390 -68.42 3.48 -90.60
CA ALA A 390 -67.07 2.97 -90.89
C ALA A 390 -66.04 4.10 -90.99
N LEU A 391 -66.39 5.24 -91.61
CA LEU A 391 -65.53 6.43 -91.63
C LEU A 391 -65.37 7.04 -90.24
N GLU A 392 -66.44 7.08 -89.44
CA GLU A 392 -66.37 7.50 -88.04
C GLU A 392 -65.46 6.56 -87.22
N LEU A 393 -65.54 5.24 -87.42
CA LEU A 393 -64.65 4.26 -86.77
C LEU A 393 -63.19 4.48 -87.19
N ASP A 394 -62.92 4.67 -88.48
CA ASP A 394 -61.56 4.94 -88.99
C ASP A 394 -60.99 6.22 -88.36
N ASP A 395 -61.77 7.30 -88.29
CA ASP A 395 -61.36 8.56 -87.64
C ASP A 395 -61.03 8.37 -86.15
N VAL A 396 -61.85 7.59 -85.43
CA VAL A 396 -61.58 7.21 -84.03
C VAL A 396 -60.29 6.40 -83.92
N THR A 397 -60.08 5.40 -84.78
CA THR A 397 -58.84 4.58 -84.74
C THR A 397 -57.59 5.38 -85.10
N ARG A 398 -57.69 6.34 -86.03
CA ARG A 398 -56.61 7.28 -86.35
C ARG A 398 -56.32 8.21 -85.19
N THR A 399 -57.34 8.67 -84.48
CA THR A 399 -57.17 9.48 -83.27
C THR A 399 -56.44 8.70 -82.18
N ILE A 400 -56.82 7.43 -81.94
CA ILE A 400 -56.11 6.54 -81.00
C ILE A 400 -54.66 6.34 -81.43
N ASN A 401 -54.42 5.98 -82.69
CA ASN A 401 -53.07 5.75 -83.20
C ASN A 401 -52.20 7.01 -83.15
N ARG A 402 -52.79 8.19 -83.39
CA ARG A 402 -52.08 9.47 -83.27
C ARG A 402 -51.63 9.71 -81.83
N VAL A 403 -52.54 9.56 -80.86
CA VAL A 403 -52.23 9.65 -79.42
C VAL A 403 -51.17 8.61 -79.01
N VAL A 404 -51.21 7.39 -79.55
CA VAL A 404 -50.19 6.35 -79.29
C VAL A 404 -48.83 6.71 -79.91
N SER A 405 -48.82 7.28 -81.12
CA SER A 405 -47.59 7.58 -81.88
C SER A 405 -46.86 8.84 -81.39
N GLU A 406 -47.60 9.89 -81.02
CA GLU A 406 -47.03 11.10 -80.42
C GLU A 406 -46.33 10.79 -79.08
N ASN A 407 -46.77 9.72 -78.39
CA ASN A 407 -46.26 9.28 -77.10
C ASN A 407 -45.18 8.17 -77.14
N ARG A 408 -44.75 7.71 -78.33
CA ARG A 408 -43.61 6.78 -78.49
C ARG A 408 -42.25 7.49 -78.69
N VAL A 409 -42.26 8.81 -78.84
CA VAL A 409 -41.09 9.64 -79.21
C VAL A 409 -40.52 10.41 -78.01
N GLN A 410 -41.18 10.37 -76.84
CA GLN A 410 -40.64 10.79 -75.54
C GLN A 410 -40.31 9.54 -74.71
#